data_AF-A0A838D9X0-F1
#
_entry.id   AF-A0A838D9X0-F1
#
_cell.length_a   1.000
_cell.length_b   1.000
_cell.length_c   1.000
_cell.angle_alpha   90.00
_cell.angle_beta   90.00
_cell.angle_gamma   90.00
#
_symmetry.space_group_name_H-M   'P 1'
#
loop_
_entity.id
_entity.type
_entity.pdbx_description
1 polymer ?
#
loop_
_entity_poly.entity_id
_entity_poly.type
_entity_poly.pdbx_seq_one_letter_code
_entity_poly.pdbx_strand_id
1 'polypeptide(L)'
;MDFDKDFTATKVKRKNIFSFSLTVFLVVGIVVLTSTASVTFGQVGDTKTGVFNHTQTDSSGNTTWINSGNWSMTGINSSSPSFTAIIDMAKPNGSAGHEHEISDFELIGSPVIENQTIHLNGTSTITMRDGPVTNEPTVIALSQEEIDIYFDPENINNHFENQSISGIGN
;
A
#
# COMPACT_ATOMS: atom_id res chain seq x y z
N MET A 1 23.91 -33.96 32.63
CA MET A 1 24.44 -34.80 31.55
C MET A 1 23.39 -34.75 30.47
N ASP A 2 23.42 -33.66 29.71
CA ASP A 2 24.13 -33.53 28.41
C ASP A 2 23.35 -34.27 27.33
N PHE A 3 22.64 -33.57 26.45
CA PHE A 3 23.08 -32.64 25.37
C PHE A 3 22.87 -33.41 24.07
N ASP A 4 22.11 -32.81 23.15
CA ASP A 4 22.32 -32.83 21.69
C ASP A 4 20.99 -32.51 20.97
N LYS A 5 20.91 -31.65 19.96
CA LYS A 5 21.91 -30.82 19.28
C LYS A 5 21.16 -29.82 18.39
N ASP A 6 21.58 -28.56 18.45
CA ASP A 6 21.69 -27.62 17.34
C ASP A 6 20.53 -27.50 16.33
N PHE A 7 19.54 -26.67 16.66
CA PHE A 7 18.86 -25.89 15.62
C PHE A 7 19.58 -24.54 15.47
N THR A 8 20.64 -24.53 14.67
CA THR A 8 21.23 -23.30 14.14
C THR A 8 20.21 -22.62 13.23
N ALA A 9 19.37 -21.76 13.80
CA ALA A 9 18.64 -20.77 13.02
C ALA A 9 19.65 -19.73 12.53
N THR A 10 20.16 -19.94 11.31
CA THR A 10 20.92 -18.90 10.60
C THR A 10 20.00 -17.68 10.46
N LYS A 11 20.24 -16.68 11.30
CA LYS A 11 19.53 -15.40 11.26
C LYS A 11 19.96 -14.67 9.98
N VAL A 12 19.30 -14.96 8.86
CA VAL A 12 19.48 -14.22 7.62
C VAL A 12 18.83 -12.85 7.81
N LYS A 13 19.63 -11.86 8.23
CA LYS A 13 19.25 -10.46 8.13
C LYS A 13 19.19 -10.10 6.65
N ARG A 14 18.01 -10.22 6.03
CA ARG A 14 17.72 -9.55 4.76
C ARG A 14 17.53 -8.07 5.07
N LYS A 15 18.61 -7.30 4.99
CA LYS A 15 18.53 -5.85 4.85
C LYS A 15 18.09 -5.57 3.41
N ASN A 16 16.77 -5.53 3.18
CA ASN A 16 16.24 -4.94 1.97
C ASN A 16 16.37 -3.43 2.11
N ILE A 17 17.49 -2.89 1.62
CA ILE A 17 17.67 -1.46 1.46
C ILE A 17 16.88 -1.08 0.22
N PHE A 18 15.62 -0.66 0.40
CA PHE A 18 14.92 0.11 -0.62
C PHE A 18 15.55 1.50 -0.64
N SER A 19 16.48 1.70 -1.57
CA SER A 19 17.07 3.01 -1.84
C SER A 19 16.06 3.83 -2.63
N PHE A 20 15.30 4.70 -1.97
CA PHE A 20 14.52 5.74 -2.64
C PHE A 20 15.49 6.84 -3.11
N SER A 21 15.75 6.90 -4.42
CA SER A 21 16.55 7.96 -5.03
C SER A 21 15.66 9.18 -5.26
N LEU A 22 15.77 10.19 -4.38
CA LEU A 22 15.07 11.47 -4.51
C LEU A 22 15.63 12.25 -5.71
N THR A 23 14.89 12.28 -6.82
CA THR A 23 15.24 13.11 -7.98
C THR A 23 14.22 14.23 -8.14
N VAL A 24 14.69 15.47 -7.96
CA VAL A 24 13.94 16.70 -8.22
C VAL A 24 13.95 16.96 -9.73
N PHE A 25 12.79 16.98 -10.39
CA PHE A 25 12.67 17.36 -11.80
C PHE A 25 12.09 18.77 -11.95
N LEU A 26 12.88 19.64 -12.59
CA LEU A 26 12.51 20.99 -13.01
C LEU A 26 11.61 20.91 -14.25
N VAL A 27 10.40 21.48 -14.21
CA VAL A 27 9.42 21.39 -15.30
C VAL A 27 9.66 22.47 -16.35
N VAL A 28 9.98 22.06 -17.58
CA VAL A 28 9.88 22.90 -18.78
C VAL A 28 8.72 22.35 -19.62
N GLY A 29 7.72 23.19 -19.87
CA GLY A 29 6.47 22.83 -20.52
C GLY A 29 6.64 22.45 -21.99
N ILE A 30 6.18 21.25 -22.34
CA ILE A 30 5.90 20.83 -23.71
C ILE A 30 4.44 20.37 -23.73
N VAL A 31 3.63 21.01 -24.57
CA VAL A 31 2.26 20.57 -24.87
C VAL A 31 2.37 19.34 -25.76
N VAL A 32 2.08 18.17 -25.21
CA VAL A 32 2.02 16.90 -25.95
C VAL A 32 0.56 16.59 -26.25
N LEU A 33 0.24 16.36 -27.53
CA LEU A 33 -1.07 15.84 -27.95
C LEU A 33 -1.31 14.49 -27.25
N THR A 34 -2.32 14.42 -26.38
CA THR A 34 -2.68 13.19 -25.68
C THR A 34 -3.50 12.30 -26.61
N SER A 35 -2.86 11.31 -27.24
CA SER A 35 -3.58 10.11 -27.65
C SER A 35 -3.96 9.37 -26.36
N THR A 36 -5.26 9.21 -26.08
CA THR A 36 -5.74 8.27 -25.07
C THR A 36 -5.43 6.86 -25.54
N ALA A 37 -4.20 6.41 -25.29
CA ALA A 37 -3.85 5.01 -25.41
C ALA A 37 -4.62 4.29 -24.30
N SER A 38 -5.68 3.59 -24.67
CA SER A 38 -6.24 2.52 -23.85
C SER A 38 -5.15 1.47 -23.71
N VAL A 39 -4.37 1.59 -22.64
CA VAL A 39 -3.42 0.57 -22.21
C VAL A 39 -4.23 -0.69 -21.95
N THR A 40 -4.08 -1.68 -22.82
CA THR A 40 -4.66 -3.01 -22.60
C THR A 40 -3.79 -3.71 -21.55
N PHE A 41 -4.26 -3.70 -20.30
CA PHE A 41 -3.58 -4.36 -19.18
C PHE A 41 -3.78 -5.87 -19.29
N GLY A 42 -2.81 -6.55 -19.89
CA GLY A 42 -2.77 -8.00 -19.86
C GLY A 42 -2.17 -8.47 -18.54
N GLN A 43 -3.00 -8.75 -17.52
CA GLN A 43 -2.84 -9.80 -16.49
C GLN A 43 -3.73 -9.62 -15.26
N VAL A 44 -4.23 -8.40 -15.00
CA VAL A 44 -5.15 -8.09 -13.89
C VAL A 44 -6.53 -7.77 -14.47
N GLY A 45 -7.58 -8.41 -13.96
CA GLY A 45 -8.96 -8.10 -14.35
C GLY A 45 -9.29 -6.63 -14.09
N ASP A 46 -10.31 -6.08 -14.76
CA ASP A 46 -10.69 -4.67 -14.58
C ASP A 46 -11.21 -4.36 -13.15
N THR A 47 -11.60 -5.41 -12.43
CA THR A 47 -11.94 -5.37 -11.01
C THR A 47 -11.14 -6.41 -10.26
N LYS A 48 -10.67 -6.05 -9.07
CA LYS A 48 -9.97 -6.95 -8.16
C LYS A 48 -10.39 -6.65 -6.72
N THR A 49 -10.55 -7.68 -5.92
CA THR A 49 -10.87 -7.57 -4.51
C THR A 49 -9.96 -8.49 -3.70
N GLY A 50 -9.83 -8.22 -2.42
CA GLY A 50 -8.98 -9.03 -1.56
C GLY A 50 -9.03 -8.62 -0.10
N VAL A 51 -8.05 -9.10 0.64
CA VAL A 51 -7.91 -8.84 2.07
C VAL A 51 -6.53 -8.30 2.41
N PHE A 52 -6.47 -7.43 3.41
CA PHE A 52 -5.22 -7.08 4.10
C PHE A 52 -4.91 -8.12 5.18
N ASN A 53 -3.63 -8.40 5.37
CA ASN A 53 -3.12 -9.31 6.38
C ASN A 53 -1.69 -8.94 6.79
N HIS A 54 -1.53 -7.70 7.24
CA HIS A 54 -0.22 -7.10 7.50
C HIS A 54 0.12 -7.03 9.00
N THR A 55 1.39 -7.21 9.33
CA THR A 55 1.91 -6.97 10.67
C THR A 55 2.68 -5.67 10.69
N GLN A 56 2.11 -4.63 11.31
CA GLN A 56 2.75 -3.33 11.44
C GLN A 56 3.76 -3.35 12.59
N THR A 57 4.97 -2.85 12.29
CA THR A 57 6.09 -2.80 13.24
C THR A 57 6.59 -1.38 13.44
N ASP A 58 7.08 -1.08 14.65
CA ASP A 58 7.78 0.17 14.95
C ASP A 58 9.20 0.21 14.33
N SER A 59 9.90 1.33 14.48
CA SER A 59 11.28 1.51 14.02
C SER A 59 12.31 0.53 14.61
N SER A 60 11.97 -0.14 15.73
CA SER A 60 12.80 -1.19 16.35
C SER A 60 12.44 -2.60 15.86
N GLY A 61 11.40 -2.74 15.03
CA GLY A 61 10.88 -3.99 14.51
C GLY A 61 9.94 -4.72 15.46
N ASN A 62 9.46 -4.08 16.52
CA ASN A 62 8.46 -4.68 17.40
C ASN A 62 7.07 -4.55 16.76
N THR A 63 6.27 -5.61 16.83
CA THR A 63 4.89 -5.55 16.37
C THR A 63 4.07 -4.60 17.25
N THR A 64 3.49 -3.57 16.62
CA THR A 64 2.63 -2.61 17.30
C THR A 64 1.16 -2.82 16.98
N TRP A 65 0.84 -3.32 15.78
CA TRP A 65 -0.52 -3.57 15.30
C TRP A 65 -0.58 -4.72 14.29
N ILE A 66 -1.73 -5.37 14.22
CA ILE A 66 -2.11 -6.30 13.16
C ILE A 66 -3.19 -5.60 12.33
N ASN A 67 -2.95 -5.45 11.03
CA ASN A 67 -3.83 -4.77 10.10
C ASN A 67 -4.50 -5.82 9.20
N SER A 68 -5.82 -5.90 9.27
CA SER A 68 -6.65 -6.78 8.44
C SER A 68 -7.77 -6.00 7.78
N GLY A 69 -8.60 -6.66 6.97
CA GLY A 69 -9.79 -6.05 6.38
C GLY A 69 -9.86 -6.32 4.89
N ASN A 70 -10.80 -5.68 4.20
CA ASN A 70 -11.07 -5.94 2.78
C ASN A 70 -10.70 -4.73 1.94
N TRP A 71 -10.33 -4.99 0.68
CA TRP A 71 -10.11 -3.95 -0.31
C TRP A 71 -10.78 -4.31 -1.64
N SER A 72 -11.12 -3.27 -2.40
CA SER A 72 -11.71 -3.38 -3.73
C SER A 72 -11.12 -2.32 -4.64
N MET A 73 -10.76 -2.74 -5.84
CA MET A 73 -10.25 -1.89 -6.90
C MET A 73 -11.08 -2.15 -8.15
N THR A 74 -11.60 -1.09 -8.77
CA THR A 74 -12.43 -1.17 -9.99
C THR A 74 -11.95 -0.17 -11.03
N GLY A 75 -12.21 -0.46 -12.30
CA GLY A 75 -11.72 0.38 -13.40
C GLY A 75 -10.20 0.43 -13.44
N ILE A 76 -9.52 -0.66 -13.07
CA ILE A 76 -8.04 -0.76 -13.08
C ILE A 76 -7.50 -0.34 -14.45
N ASN A 77 -8.27 -0.64 -15.50
CA ASN A 77 -7.85 -0.41 -16.87
C ASN A 77 -8.28 0.96 -17.44
N SER A 78 -8.82 1.83 -16.59
CA SER A 78 -9.36 3.13 -16.95
C SER A 78 -8.43 4.28 -16.57
N SER A 79 -8.76 5.49 -17.04
CA SER A 79 -8.09 6.71 -16.61
C SER A 79 -8.50 7.18 -15.20
N SER A 80 -9.49 6.53 -14.60
CA SER A 80 -10.07 6.91 -13.31
C SER A 80 -10.40 5.67 -12.47
N PRO A 81 -9.39 4.89 -12.06
CA PRO A 81 -9.61 3.74 -11.19
C PRO A 81 -10.18 4.20 -9.84
N SER A 82 -11.02 3.36 -9.26
CA SER A 82 -11.60 3.58 -7.94
C SER A 82 -11.05 2.53 -6.98
N PHE A 83 -10.57 2.98 -5.83
CA PHE A 83 -10.10 2.15 -4.74
C PHE A 83 -10.91 2.43 -3.47
N THR A 84 -11.35 1.37 -2.80
CA THR A 84 -11.96 1.43 -1.48
C THR A 84 -11.41 0.33 -0.59
N ALA A 85 -11.33 0.60 0.72
CA ALA A 85 -10.89 -0.39 1.69
C ALA A 85 -11.44 -0.13 3.09
N ILE A 86 -11.48 -1.21 3.87
CA ILE A 86 -11.61 -1.19 5.32
C ILE A 86 -10.35 -1.80 5.91
N ILE A 87 -9.74 -1.12 6.89
CA ILE A 87 -8.58 -1.60 7.64
C ILE A 87 -8.94 -1.69 9.12
N ASP A 88 -9.08 -2.91 9.60
CA ASP A 88 -9.16 -3.24 11.02
C ASP A 88 -7.76 -3.29 11.62
N MET A 89 -7.54 -2.57 12.71
CA MET A 89 -6.31 -2.62 13.49
C MET A 89 -6.57 -3.30 14.83
N ALA A 90 -5.74 -4.27 15.20
CA ALA A 90 -5.77 -4.90 16.52
C ALA A 90 -4.39 -4.93 17.16
N LYS A 91 -4.30 -4.63 18.46
CA LYS A 91 -3.08 -4.86 19.23
C LYS A 91 -2.79 -6.37 19.28
N PRO A 92 -1.52 -6.82 19.18
CA PRO A 92 -1.19 -8.25 19.25
C PRO A 92 -1.65 -8.96 20.53
N ASN A 93 -1.82 -8.23 21.62
CA ASN A 93 -2.31 -8.74 22.91
C ASN A 93 -3.83 -8.55 23.11
N GLY A 94 -4.56 -8.07 22.09
CA GLY A 94 -6.00 -7.82 22.15
C GLY A 94 -6.44 -6.64 23.03
N SER A 95 -5.52 -5.82 23.53
CA SER A 95 -5.85 -4.71 24.46
C SER A 95 -6.59 -3.53 23.81
N ALA A 96 -6.51 -3.40 22.48
CA ALA A 96 -7.19 -2.35 21.74
C ALA A 96 -7.43 -2.80 20.29
N GLY A 97 -8.45 -2.21 19.67
CA GLY A 97 -8.67 -2.28 18.24
C GLY A 97 -9.58 -1.16 17.76
N HIS A 98 -9.45 -0.80 16.49
CA HIS A 98 -10.28 0.19 15.81
C HIS A 98 -10.17 0.01 14.29
N GLU A 99 -11.07 0.66 13.56
CA GLU A 99 -11.26 0.50 12.12
C GLU A 99 -10.97 1.82 11.39
N HIS A 100 -10.49 1.72 10.15
CA HIS A 100 -10.35 2.81 9.19
C HIS A 100 -11.05 2.48 7.87
N GLU A 101 -11.67 3.47 7.27
CA GLU A 101 -12.22 3.41 5.91
C GLU A 101 -11.37 4.27 4.99
N ILE A 102 -11.08 3.73 3.81
CA ILE A 102 -10.33 4.38 2.75
C ILE A 102 -11.26 4.52 1.55
N SER A 103 -11.43 5.75 1.08
CA SER A 103 -12.36 6.10 0.00
C SER A 103 -11.76 7.17 -0.92
N ASP A 104 -12.52 7.55 -1.95
CA ASP A 104 -12.25 8.71 -2.79
C ASP A 104 -10.85 8.72 -3.40
N PHE A 105 -10.36 7.56 -3.83
CA PHE A 105 -9.08 7.49 -4.52
C PHE A 105 -9.13 8.23 -5.85
N GLU A 106 -8.26 9.22 -6.01
CA GLU A 106 -8.07 10.00 -7.23
C GLU A 106 -6.66 9.77 -7.78
N LEU A 107 -6.57 9.18 -8.97
CA LEU A 107 -5.30 8.94 -9.64
C LEU A 107 -4.65 10.25 -10.09
N ILE A 108 -3.37 10.42 -9.79
CA ILE A 108 -2.54 11.52 -10.27
C ILE A 108 -1.65 11.01 -11.40
N GLY A 109 -1.82 11.59 -12.59
CA GLY A 109 -1.04 11.22 -13.77
C GLY A 109 -1.54 9.92 -14.41
N SER A 110 -0.63 9.00 -14.71
CA SER A 110 -0.94 7.72 -15.35
C SER A 110 -0.32 6.57 -14.56
N PRO A 111 -0.95 5.37 -14.56
CA PRO A 111 -0.38 4.20 -13.90
C PRO A 111 0.99 3.86 -14.50
N VAL A 112 1.93 3.44 -13.65
CA VAL A 112 3.26 2.98 -14.07
C VAL A 112 3.30 1.46 -13.93
N ILE A 113 3.75 0.75 -14.97
CA ILE A 113 3.82 -0.72 -14.95
C ILE A 113 5.28 -1.14 -14.90
N GLU A 114 5.66 -1.85 -13.84
CA GLU A 114 7.00 -2.38 -13.64
C GLU A 114 6.91 -3.82 -13.13
N ASN A 115 7.62 -4.76 -13.78
CA ASN A 115 7.72 -6.15 -13.33
C ASN A 115 6.36 -6.84 -13.04
N GLN A 116 5.34 -6.59 -13.88
CA GLN A 116 3.95 -7.10 -13.70
C GLN A 116 3.21 -6.53 -12.48
N THR A 117 3.69 -5.42 -11.93
CA THR A 117 3.03 -4.63 -10.88
C THR A 117 2.57 -3.31 -11.47
N ILE A 118 1.31 -2.95 -11.19
CA ILE A 118 0.72 -1.66 -11.55
C ILE A 118 0.88 -0.74 -10.35
N HIS A 119 1.60 0.35 -10.54
CA HIS A 119 1.80 1.41 -9.56
C HIS A 119 0.86 2.57 -9.85
N LEU A 120 0.03 2.90 -8.86
CA LEU A 120 -0.96 3.96 -8.93
C LEU A 120 -0.62 4.97 -7.85
N ASN A 121 -0.28 6.19 -8.28
CA ASN A 121 0.00 7.30 -7.38
C ASN A 121 -1.21 8.22 -7.40
N GLY A 122 -1.74 8.57 -6.24
CA GLY A 122 -2.93 9.38 -6.15
C GLY A 122 -3.12 9.96 -4.78
N THR A 123 -4.36 10.33 -4.49
CA THR A 123 -4.79 10.73 -3.16
C THR A 123 -6.04 9.98 -2.74
N SER A 124 -6.24 9.77 -1.45
CA SER A 124 -7.48 9.19 -0.91
C SER A 124 -7.97 9.92 0.33
N THR A 125 -9.19 9.59 0.78
CA THR A 125 -9.70 9.94 2.10
C THR A 125 -9.48 8.77 3.04
N ILE A 126 -9.05 9.02 4.28
CA ILE A 126 -8.93 8.02 5.34
C ILE A 126 -9.68 8.50 6.58
N THR A 127 -10.57 7.69 7.14
CA THR A 127 -11.21 8.03 8.42
C THR A 127 -10.18 7.92 9.55
N MET A 128 -10.07 8.95 10.41
CA MET A 128 -9.17 8.94 11.57
C MET A 128 -9.93 9.37 12.83
N ARG A 129 -9.35 9.10 14.01
CA ARG A 129 -9.96 9.42 15.31
C ARG A 129 -10.34 10.90 15.46
N ASP A 130 -9.51 11.80 14.93
CA ASP A 130 -9.71 13.25 15.00
C ASP A 130 -10.53 13.80 13.80
N GLY A 131 -11.09 12.91 12.98
CA GLY A 131 -11.84 13.23 11.76
C GLY A 131 -11.14 12.69 10.50
N PRO A 132 -11.83 12.64 9.35
CA PRO A 132 -11.22 12.17 8.10
C PRO A 132 -10.06 13.05 7.65
N VAL A 133 -8.99 12.42 7.18
CA VAL A 133 -7.90 13.07 6.45
C VAL A 133 -8.20 12.93 4.96
N THR A 134 -8.44 14.04 4.28
CA THR A 134 -8.72 14.07 2.84
C THR A 134 -7.47 14.45 2.05
N ASN A 135 -7.43 14.03 0.79
CA ASN A 135 -6.28 14.23 -0.10
C ASN A 135 -4.97 13.62 0.44
N GLU A 136 -5.07 12.53 1.19
CA GLU A 136 -3.91 11.81 1.71
C GLU A 136 -3.13 11.20 0.54
N PRO A 137 -1.83 11.51 0.35
CA PRO A 137 -1.01 10.90 -0.68
C PRO A 137 -0.99 9.38 -0.51
N THR A 138 -1.43 8.68 -1.55
CA THR A 138 -1.62 7.23 -1.52
C THR A 138 -0.92 6.59 -2.71
N VAL A 139 -0.10 5.59 -2.43
CA VAL A 139 0.55 4.76 -3.44
C VAL A 139 0.01 3.34 -3.33
N ILE A 140 -0.53 2.82 -4.43
CA ILE A 140 -1.00 1.44 -4.53
C ILE A 140 -0.11 0.70 -5.52
N ALA A 141 0.51 -0.39 -5.08
CA ALA A 141 1.18 -1.35 -5.94
C ALA A 141 0.30 -2.60 -6.02
N LEU A 142 -0.20 -2.90 -7.22
CA LEU A 142 -1.13 -4.00 -7.46
C LEU A 142 -0.53 -5.01 -8.44
N SER A 143 -0.43 -6.27 -8.01
CA SER A 143 -0.01 -7.39 -8.86
C SER A 143 -1.18 -8.36 -9.07
N GLN A 144 -0.89 -9.52 -9.69
CA GLN A 144 -1.90 -10.57 -9.86
C GLN A 144 -2.38 -11.15 -8.53
N GLU A 145 -1.54 -11.23 -7.50
CA GLU A 145 -1.88 -11.92 -6.25
C GLU A 145 -1.79 -11.00 -5.03
N GLU A 146 -1.08 -9.88 -5.13
CA GLU A 146 -0.72 -9.05 -3.99
C GLU A 146 -1.13 -7.59 -4.21
N ILE A 147 -1.35 -6.90 -3.10
CA ILE A 147 -1.49 -5.45 -3.04
C ILE A 147 -0.61 -4.91 -1.92
N ASP A 148 0.04 -3.78 -2.18
CA ASP A 148 0.64 -2.94 -1.15
C ASP A 148 0.03 -1.55 -1.24
N ILE A 149 -0.43 -1.01 -0.11
CA ILE A 149 -0.86 0.38 0.00
C ILE A 149 0.05 1.14 0.96
N TYR A 150 0.49 2.32 0.53
CA TYR A 150 1.32 3.22 1.33
C TYR A 150 0.64 4.59 1.44
N PHE A 151 0.73 5.18 2.62
CA PHE A 151 0.25 6.52 2.94
C PHE A 151 1.43 7.36 3.41
N ASP A 152 1.39 8.67 3.18
CA ASP A 152 2.42 9.59 3.67
C ASP A 152 2.35 9.68 5.20
N PRO A 153 3.34 9.16 5.93
CA PRO A 153 3.28 9.10 7.39
C PRO A 153 3.19 10.49 8.04
N GLU A 154 3.68 11.56 7.40
CA GLU A 154 3.62 12.89 8.00
C GLU A 154 2.19 13.44 8.08
N ASN A 155 1.35 13.14 7.10
CA ASN A 155 -0.02 13.66 7.01
C ASN A 155 -1.01 12.91 7.93
N ILE A 156 -0.66 11.68 8.31
CA ILE A 156 -1.44 10.85 9.24
C ILE A 156 -0.75 10.62 10.58
N ASN A 157 0.19 11.50 10.98
CA ASN A 157 0.90 11.44 12.27
C ASN A 157 1.57 10.08 12.56
N ASN A 158 2.15 9.45 11.55
CA ASN A 158 2.81 8.15 11.59
C ASN A 158 1.88 7.01 12.04
N HIS A 159 0.57 7.13 11.82
CA HIS A 159 -0.41 6.16 12.33
C HIS A 159 -0.18 4.72 11.83
N PHE A 160 0.25 4.57 10.56
CA PHE A 160 0.67 3.28 9.99
C PHE A 160 2.19 3.07 9.99
N GLU A 161 2.96 3.95 10.65
CA GLU A 161 4.41 4.09 10.50
C GLU A 161 4.84 4.38 9.05
N ASN A 162 6.14 4.41 8.79
CA ASN A 162 6.67 4.54 7.42
C ASN A 162 6.78 3.17 6.73
N GLN A 163 5.64 2.51 6.49
CA GLN A 163 5.58 1.20 5.83
C GLN A 163 4.30 1.03 5.01
N SER A 164 4.32 0.13 4.03
CA SER A 164 3.11 -0.29 3.33
C SER A 164 2.29 -1.27 4.16
N ILE A 165 0.99 -1.33 3.89
CA ILE A 165 0.06 -2.36 4.37
C ILE A 165 -0.16 -3.35 3.23
N SER A 166 0.34 -4.57 3.41
CA SER A 166 0.26 -5.63 2.40
C SER A 166 -1.01 -6.47 2.53
N GLY A 167 -1.47 -7.00 1.39
CA GLY A 167 -2.62 -7.89 1.30
C GLY A 167 -2.54 -8.84 0.11
N ILE A 168 -3.51 -9.74 0.04
CA ILE A 168 -3.67 -10.68 -1.08
C ILE A 168 -4.98 -10.41 -1.81
N GLY A 169 -4.99 -10.62 -3.12
CA GLY A 169 -6.14 -10.44 -3.99
C GLY A 169 -6.62 -11.73 -4.64
N ASN A 170 -7.92 -11.79 -4.92
CA ASN A 170 -8.57 -12.88 -5.65
C ASN A 170 -8.63 -12.61 -7.17
#